data_AF-A0A8H6RGS8-F1
#
_entry.id   AF-A0A8H6RGS8-F1
#
_cell.length_a   1.000
_cell.length_b   1.000
_cell.length_c   1.000
_cell.angle_alpha   90.00
_cell.angle_beta   90.00
_cell.angle_gamma   90.00
#
_symmetry.space_group_name_H-M   'P 1'
#
loop_
_entity.id
_entity.type
_entity.pdbx_description
1 polymer ?
#
loop_
_entity_poly.entity_id
_entity_poly.type
_entity_poly.pdbx_seq_one_letter_code
_entity_poly.pdbx_strand_id
1 'polypeptide(L)'
;MSSDLSAVGHLRDACMRNDLAKVKRLFRHRLVDSANAAEVLEAARDPRIMLLLLENGAEPNVIPIKLVRSIDKLRLLVDFGYDVGAKGHLILEDYADDADTLDWLLDLGADINRTDERRTSDGQYLYTGATDTSLHVLNRVAARGNIKLFDHLVSRGADPHRSFALHCASKCKDPEVSVAMVSHLLDHHKLDVYANNEDLRNFFHDPPDSGTPLTNAIYRRNLAVVKELIRRGVDPNHRYHASEAIGYHNFEEGFLPALPILLEAGADADEALKSAIFSSHLEAAKICLDFGADPESGLQYAQTKHAEDEEREREDDEFHESLGYSENEDAEEERRIVREKRGAMVKLLENSRSASTGK
;
A
#
# COMPACT_ATOMS: atom_id res chain seq x y z
N MET A 1 35.57 1.22 34.40
CA MET A 1 34.61 1.21 35.53
C MET A 1 33.47 0.31 35.11
N SER A 2 33.46 -0.93 35.59
CA SER A 2 32.39 -1.89 35.31
C SER A 2 31.16 -1.44 36.09
N SER A 3 30.07 -1.08 35.41
CA SER A 3 28.78 -0.97 36.09
C SER A 3 28.43 -2.36 36.60
N ASP A 4 28.24 -2.50 37.91
CA ASP A 4 27.86 -3.77 38.51
C ASP A 4 26.44 -4.10 38.04
N LEU A 5 26.33 -4.97 37.04
CA LEU A 5 25.06 -5.35 36.46
C LEU A 5 24.34 -6.24 37.48
N SER A 6 23.03 -6.06 37.63
CA SER A 6 22.21 -7.02 38.36
C SER A 6 22.37 -8.43 37.76
N ALA A 7 22.02 -9.48 38.50
CA ALA A 7 22.11 -10.85 38.01
C ALA A 7 21.37 -11.05 36.66
N VAL A 8 20.20 -10.42 36.50
CA VAL A 8 19.47 -10.40 35.23
C VAL A 8 20.18 -9.58 34.15
N GLY A 9 20.85 -8.47 34.51
CA GLY A 9 21.69 -7.70 33.59
C GLY A 9 22.86 -8.52 33.05
N HIS A 10 23.51 -9.32 33.92
CA HIS A 10 24.56 -10.25 33.50
C HIS A 10 24.05 -11.38 32.61
N LEU A 11 22.84 -11.89 32.87
CA LEU A 11 22.18 -12.89 32.04
C LEU A 11 21.79 -12.31 30.67
N ARG A 12 21.21 -11.12 30.63
CA ARG A 12 20.84 -10.41 29.39
C ARG A 12 22.05 -10.14 28.52
N ASP A 13 23.14 -9.62 29.10
CA ASP A 13 24.40 -9.39 28.40
C ASP A 13 24.98 -10.70 27.82
N ALA A 14 24.93 -11.80 28.58
CA ALA A 14 25.37 -13.11 28.11
C ALA A 14 24.52 -13.60 26.92
N CYS A 15 23.20 -13.44 26.97
CA CYS A 15 22.29 -13.80 25.88
C CYS A 15 22.57 -12.98 24.62
N MET A 16 22.72 -11.66 24.76
CA MET A 16 22.99 -10.75 23.63
C MET A 16 24.34 -11.01 22.96
N ARG A 17 25.35 -11.44 23.73
CA ARG A 17 26.69 -11.79 23.24
C ARG A 17 26.80 -13.24 22.74
N ASN A 18 25.72 -14.01 22.80
CA ASN A 18 25.70 -15.44 22.49
C ASN A 18 26.67 -16.28 23.35
N ASP A 19 26.88 -15.91 24.62
CA ASP A 19 27.76 -16.60 25.55
C ASP A 19 27.03 -17.73 26.29
N LEU A 20 26.80 -18.84 25.58
CA LEU A 20 26.13 -20.02 26.12
C LEU A 20 26.80 -20.57 27.39
N ALA A 21 28.12 -20.47 27.49
CA ALA A 21 28.87 -20.98 28.65
C ALA A 21 28.57 -20.15 29.91
N LYS A 22 28.52 -18.82 29.78
CA LYS A 22 28.14 -17.92 30.88
C LYS A 22 26.69 -18.11 31.29
N VAL A 23 25.76 -18.25 30.34
CA VAL A 23 24.34 -18.55 30.66
C VAL A 23 24.23 -19.85 31.46
N LYS A 24 24.86 -20.95 31.02
CA LYS A 24 24.89 -22.23 31.75
C LYS A 24 25.46 -22.08 33.16
N ARG A 25 26.53 -21.29 33.32
CA ARG A 25 27.16 -21.05 34.62
C ARG A 25 26.21 -20.30 35.57
N LEU A 26 25.50 -19.29 35.08
CA LEU A 26 24.56 -18.50 35.89
C LEU A 26 23.44 -19.38 36.47
N PHE A 27 22.82 -20.23 35.65
CA PHE A 27 21.79 -21.17 36.13
C PHE A 27 22.37 -22.25 37.05
N ARG A 28 23.52 -22.85 36.70
CA ARG A 28 24.15 -23.91 37.51
C ARG A 28 24.44 -23.44 38.95
N HIS A 29 24.89 -22.20 39.11
CA HIS A 29 25.18 -21.63 40.42
C HIS A 29 23.97 -20.97 41.08
N ARG A 30 22.75 -21.10 40.51
CA ARG A 30 21.51 -20.50 41.00
C ARG A 30 21.61 -19.00 41.23
N LEU A 31 22.39 -18.31 40.39
CA LEU A 31 22.53 -16.86 40.42
C LEU A 31 21.34 -16.16 39.75
N VAL A 32 20.58 -16.92 38.96
CA VAL A 32 19.38 -16.50 38.25
C VAL A 32 18.33 -17.61 38.35
N ASP A 33 17.07 -17.25 38.18
CA ASP A 33 15.91 -18.15 38.25
C ASP A 33 15.06 -18.08 36.97
N SER A 34 13.90 -18.74 37.00
CA SER A 34 12.94 -18.77 35.90
C SER A 34 12.35 -17.40 35.59
N ALA A 35 12.18 -16.53 36.59
CA ALA A 35 11.69 -15.17 36.37
C ALA A 35 12.74 -14.34 35.61
N ASN A 36 14.02 -14.44 35.99
CA ASN A 36 15.10 -13.82 35.22
C ASN A 36 15.19 -14.41 33.80
N ALA A 37 14.98 -15.71 33.65
CA ALA A 37 15.01 -16.39 32.36
C ALA A 37 13.91 -15.88 31.41
N ALA A 38 12.69 -15.71 31.93
CA ALA A 38 11.55 -15.16 31.20
C ALA A 38 11.82 -13.70 30.76
N GLU A 39 12.41 -12.87 31.63
CA GLU A 39 12.70 -11.47 31.34
C GLU A 39 13.69 -11.28 30.18
N VAL A 40 14.59 -12.24 29.97
CA VAL A 40 15.63 -12.16 28.93
C VAL A 40 15.35 -13.03 27.71
N LEU A 41 14.18 -13.67 27.63
CA LEU A 41 13.85 -14.61 26.55
C LEU A 41 13.97 -13.97 25.16
N GLU A 42 13.56 -12.69 25.03
CA GLU A 42 13.73 -11.88 23.82
C GLU A 42 15.20 -11.61 23.44
N ALA A 43 16.11 -11.60 24.42
CA ALA A 43 17.53 -11.32 24.21
C ALA A 43 18.26 -12.55 23.65
N ALA A 44 17.65 -13.74 23.73
CA ALA A 44 18.20 -14.98 23.19
C ALA A 44 18.09 -15.02 21.65
N ARG A 45 19.15 -14.54 21.00
CA ARG A 45 19.24 -14.58 19.53
C ARG A 45 19.52 -16.00 18.99
N ASP A 46 20.27 -16.79 19.73
CA ASP A 46 20.63 -18.18 19.40
C ASP A 46 19.58 -19.16 19.97
N PRO A 47 19.01 -20.07 19.14
CA PRO A 47 18.04 -21.06 19.59
C PRO A 47 18.52 -21.93 20.76
N ARG A 48 19.82 -22.18 20.89
CA ARG A 48 20.38 -22.99 21.99
C ARG A 48 20.33 -22.26 23.33
N ILE A 49 20.50 -20.94 23.31
CA ILE A 49 20.34 -20.12 24.52
C ILE A 49 18.86 -20.04 24.87
N MET A 50 17.98 -19.84 23.89
CA MET A 50 16.53 -19.84 24.11
C MET A 50 16.06 -21.17 24.73
N LEU A 51 16.49 -22.30 24.16
CA LEU A 51 16.21 -23.63 24.72
C LEU A 51 16.66 -23.73 26.18
N LEU A 52 17.87 -23.27 26.49
CA LEU A 52 18.38 -23.29 27.86
C LEU A 52 17.54 -22.43 28.82
N LEU A 53 17.06 -21.27 28.37
CA LEU A 53 16.16 -20.42 29.18
C LEU A 53 14.83 -21.14 29.45
N LEU A 54 14.25 -21.75 28.41
CA LEU A 54 12.98 -22.50 28.50
C LEU A 54 13.11 -23.75 29.38
N GLU A 55 14.19 -24.52 29.25
CA GLU A 55 14.50 -25.66 30.13
C GLU A 55 14.66 -25.25 31.61
N ASN A 56 15.02 -23.99 31.87
CA ASN A 56 15.09 -23.41 33.22
C ASN A 56 13.79 -22.70 33.63
N GLY A 57 12.68 -22.97 32.95
CA GLY A 57 11.33 -22.55 33.35
C GLY A 57 10.95 -21.14 32.92
N ALA A 58 11.61 -20.55 31.93
CA ALA A 58 11.13 -19.31 31.32
C ALA A 58 9.72 -19.52 30.74
N GLU A 59 8.76 -18.70 31.17
CA GLU A 59 7.39 -18.71 30.63
C GLU A 59 7.42 -18.25 29.16
N PRO A 60 7.07 -19.10 28.18
CA PRO A 60 7.19 -18.73 26.77
C PRO A 60 6.20 -17.63 26.38
N ASN A 61 5.03 -17.53 27.00
CA ASN A 61 3.99 -16.56 26.58
C ASN A 61 4.30 -15.10 26.95
N VAL A 62 5.39 -14.84 27.69
CA VAL A 62 5.80 -13.45 27.99
C VAL A 62 6.40 -12.75 26.77
N ILE A 63 6.95 -13.49 25.79
CA ILE A 63 7.53 -12.88 24.59
C ILE A 63 6.40 -12.53 23.60
N PRO A 64 6.28 -11.26 23.18
CA PRO A 64 5.38 -10.90 22.09
C PRO A 64 5.80 -11.66 20.82
N ILE A 65 4.85 -12.34 20.16
CA ILE A 65 5.12 -13.18 18.97
C ILE A 65 5.91 -12.44 17.88
N LYS A 66 5.67 -11.13 17.80
CA LYS A 66 6.30 -10.17 16.88
C LYS A 66 7.81 -9.99 17.10
N LEU A 67 8.32 -10.27 18.30
CA LEU A 67 9.75 -10.20 18.62
C LEU A 67 10.47 -11.53 18.35
N VAL A 68 9.73 -12.63 18.12
CA VAL A 68 10.31 -13.95 17.84
C VAL A 68 11.06 -13.93 16.51
N ARG A 69 10.47 -13.32 15.46
CA ARG A 69 11.08 -13.04 14.13
C ARG A 69 11.77 -14.22 13.44
N SER A 70 11.42 -15.45 13.82
CA SER A 70 12.02 -16.68 13.30
C SER A 70 11.06 -17.83 13.53
N ILE A 71 10.75 -18.59 12.47
CA ILE A 71 9.83 -19.71 12.58
C ILE A 71 10.41 -20.84 13.45
N ASP A 72 11.72 -21.09 13.37
CA ASP A 72 12.39 -22.10 14.20
C ASP A 72 12.31 -21.76 15.69
N LYS A 73 12.44 -20.48 16.04
CA LYS A 73 12.25 -20.03 17.42
C LYS A 73 10.81 -20.17 17.87
N LEU A 74 9.85 -19.87 16.99
CA LEU A 74 8.45 -20.03 17.31
C LEU A 74 8.10 -21.52 17.53
N ARG A 75 8.63 -22.42 16.70
CA ARG A 75 8.51 -23.88 16.90
C ARG A 75 9.06 -24.29 18.27
N LEU A 76 10.25 -23.82 18.64
CA LEU A 76 10.83 -24.07 19.95
C LEU A 76 9.95 -23.52 21.09
N LEU A 77 9.38 -22.32 20.96
CA LEU A 77 8.48 -21.77 21.98
C LEU A 77 7.20 -22.60 22.10
N VAL A 78 6.65 -23.07 20.98
CA VAL A 78 5.47 -23.96 20.93
C VAL A 78 5.73 -25.27 21.67
N ASP A 79 6.93 -25.86 21.52
CA ASP A 79 7.33 -27.08 22.27
C ASP A 79 7.27 -26.89 23.79
N PHE A 80 7.33 -25.65 24.28
CA PHE A 80 7.24 -25.28 25.69
C PHE A 80 5.88 -24.65 26.07
N GLY A 81 4.88 -24.64 25.18
CA GLY A 81 3.52 -24.21 25.50
C GLY A 81 3.18 -22.77 25.10
N TYR A 82 3.84 -22.21 24.08
CA TYR A 82 3.44 -20.92 23.50
C TYR A 82 2.05 -20.99 22.83
N ASP A 83 1.17 -20.06 23.20
CA ASP A 83 -0.20 -19.96 22.70
C ASP A 83 -0.27 -19.24 21.34
N VAL A 84 -0.10 -20.02 20.27
CA VAL A 84 -0.27 -19.55 18.89
C VAL A 84 -1.73 -19.19 18.60
N GLY A 85 -2.71 -19.80 19.26
CA GLY A 85 -4.12 -19.46 19.04
C GLY A 85 -4.43 -18.01 19.42
N ALA A 86 -3.89 -17.55 20.55
CA ALA A 86 -4.11 -16.18 21.02
C ALA A 86 -3.43 -15.12 20.13
N LYS A 87 -2.28 -15.43 19.50
CA LYS A 87 -1.39 -14.42 18.89
C LYS A 87 -0.89 -14.72 17.48
N GLY A 88 -1.15 -15.89 16.91
CA GLY A 88 -0.63 -16.32 15.60
C GLY A 88 -1.13 -15.49 14.41
N HIS A 89 -2.36 -14.96 14.50
CA HIS A 89 -2.94 -14.07 13.48
C HIS A 89 -2.07 -12.84 13.16
N LEU A 90 -1.20 -12.45 14.09
CA LEU A 90 -0.31 -11.29 14.00
C LEU A 90 0.85 -11.40 13.03
N ILE A 91 1.16 -12.62 12.58
CA ILE A 91 2.33 -12.91 11.75
C ILE A 91 1.94 -13.65 10.46
N LEU A 92 0.65 -13.93 10.24
CA LEU A 92 0.22 -14.66 9.03
C LEU A 92 0.66 -13.97 7.75
N GLU A 93 0.62 -12.64 7.70
CA GLU A 93 1.09 -11.90 6.51
C GLU A 93 2.58 -12.07 6.22
N ASP A 94 3.41 -12.30 7.26
CA ASP A 94 4.87 -12.44 7.13
C ASP A 94 5.23 -13.72 6.38
N TYR A 95 4.32 -14.70 6.32
CA TYR A 95 4.49 -16.02 5.70
C TYR A 95 3.60 -16.21 4.47
N ALA A 96 3.15 -15.13 3.82
CA ALA A 96 2.28 -15.18 2.63
C ALA A 96 2.90 -15.83 1.37
N ASP A 97 4.09 -16.40 1.48
CA ASP A 97 4.82 -17.20 0.47
C ASP A 97 5.22 -18.60 0.98
N ASP A 98 4.86 -18.94 2.23
CA ASP A 98 5.19 -20.20 2.87
C ASP A 98 3.91 -20.88 3.36
N ALA A 99 3.32 -21.69 2.48
CA ALA A 99 2.08 -22.42 2.73
C ALA A 99 2.21 -23.38 3.92
N ASP A 100 3.36 -24.04 4.08
CA ASP A 100 3.59 -25.02 5.15
C ASP A 100 3.61 -24.34 6.52
N THR A 101 4.24 -23.16 6.61
CA THR A 101 4.22 -22.36 7.84
C THR A 101 2.84 -21.81 8.15
N LEU A 102 2.10 -21.34 7.14
CA LEU A 102 0.73 -20.89 7.32
C LEU A 102 -0.16 -22.02 7.83
N ASP A 103 -0.09 -23.20 7.22
CA ASP A 103 -0.86 -24.36 7.68
C ASP A 103 -0.52 -24.74 9.11
N TRP A 104 0.76 -24.77 9.44
CA TRP A 104 1.20 -25.04 10.81
C TRP A 104 0.65 -24.03 11.82
N LEU A 105 0.66 -22.73 11.51
CA LEU A 105 0.08 -21.70 12.39
C LEU A 105 -1.44 -21.85 12.55
N LEU A 106 -2.14 -22.14 11.45
CA LEU A 106 -3.60 -22.33 11.44
C LEU A 106 -4.00 -23.62 12.17
N ASP A 107 -3.23 -24.70 12.04
CA ASP A 107 -3.44 -25.96 12.77
C ASP A 107 -3.25 -25.80 14.28
N LEU A 108 -2.39 -24.86 14.69
CA LEU A 108 -2.22 -24.46 16.09
C LEU A 108 -3.30 -23.47 16.57
N GLY A 109 -4.29 -23.15 15.74
CA GLY A 109 -5.47 -22.36 16.13
C GLY A 109 -5.37 -20.86 15.88
N ALA A 110 -4.40 -20.39 15.08
CA ALA A 110 -4.36 -18.98 14.69
C ALA A 110 -5.64 -18.59 13.90
N ASP A 111 -6.33 -17.54 14.34
CA ASP A 111 -7.53 -17.04 13.66
C ASP A 111 -7.17 -16.21 12.42
N ILE A 112 -7.39 -16.77 11.24
CA ILE A 112 -7.09 -16.12 9.95
C ILE A 112 -7.90 -14.84 9.69
N ASN A 113 -9.01 -14.63 10.40
CA ASN A 113 -9.90 -13.50 10.20
C ASN A 113 -9.74 -12.39 11.26
N ARG A 114 -8.83 -12.56 12.22
CA ARG A 114 -8.58 -11.62 13.31
C ARG A 114 -7.57 -10.53 12.92
N THR A 115 -7.90 -9.27 13.20
CA THR A 115 -7.17 -8.08 12.71
C THR A 115 -6.90 -7.02 13.78
N ASP A 116 -6.82 -7.39 15.05
CA ASP A 116 -6.85 -6.46 16.20
C ASP A 116 -5.51 -5.78 16.53
N GLU A 117 -4.36 -6.26 16.05
CA GLU A 117 -3.10 -5.52 16.19
C GLU A 117 -2.54 -5.12 14.82
N ARG A 118 -2.63 -3.83 14.50
CA ARG A 118 -2.53 -3.34 13.13
C ARG A 118 -1.16 -2.78 12.79
N ARG A 119 -0.73 -3.07 11.56
CA ARG A 119 0.47 -2.51 10.94
C ARG A 119 0.16 -2.06 9.51
N THR A 120 0.92 -1.10 9.01
CA THR A 120 1.00 -0.73 7.60
C THR A 120 1.63 -1.86 6.80
N SER A 121 1.53 -1.82 5.47
CA SER A 121 2.09 -2.85 4.57
C SER A 121 3.62 -3.01 4.69
N ASP A 122 4.32 -1.98 5.15
CA ASP A 122 5.76 -1.96 5.49
C ASP A 122 6.07 -2.35 6.94
N GLY A 123 5.05 -2.74 7.72
CA GLY A 123 5.19 -3.33 9.05
C GLY A 123 5.20 -2.33 10.22
N GLN A 124 4.92 -1.05 9.98
CA GLN A 124 4.83 -0.03 11.04
C GLN A 124 3.48 -0.07 11.75
N TYR A 125 3.45 0.11 13.07
CA TYR A 125 2.18 0.05 13.80
C TYR A 125 1.31 1.28 13.59
N LEU A 126 0.00 1.07 13.58
CA LEU A 126 -0.95 2.18 13.61
C LEU A 126 -1.04 2.77 15.02
N TYR A 127 -1.35 4.06 15.11
CA TYR A 127 -1.65 4.72 16.38
C TYR A 127 -2.94 4.19 17.02
N THR A 128 -3.06 4.35 18.33
CA THR A 128 -4.24 3.94 19.12
C THR A 128 -5.52 4.58 18.57
N GLY A 129 -6.50 3.75 18.18
CA GLY A 129 -7.78 4.20 17.62
C GLY A 129 -7.89 4.09 16.10
N ALA A 130 -6.81 3.84 15.38
CA ALA A 130 -6.85 3.59 13.94
C ALA A 130 -7.44 2.21 13.60
N THR A 131 -8.22 2.13 12.51
CA THR A 131 -8.82 0.88 12.04
C THR A 131 -8.41 0.38 10.66
N ASP A 132 -7.83 -0.82 10.64
CA ASP A 132 -7.52 -1.68 9.50
C ASP A 132 -8.14 -3.07 9.73
N THR A 133 -9.21 -3.34 9.00
CA THR A 133 -9.97 -4.60 9.10
C THR A 133 -9.65 -5.54 7.96
N SER A 134 -8.66 -5.20 7.12
CA SER A 134 -8.26 -5.98 5.95
C SER A 134 -7.44 -7.21 6.33
N LEU A 135 -7.67 -8.32 5.64
CA LEU A 135 -6.85 -9.54 5.75
C LEU A 135 -5.57 -9.40 4.91
N HIS A 136 -4.50 -8.89 5.54
CA HIS A 136 -3.22 -8.64 4.87
C HIS A 136 -2.56 -9.89 4.27
N VAL A 137 -2.77 -11.06 4.86
CA VAL A 137 -2.28 -12.32 4.28
C VAL A 137 -2.86 -12.53 2.87
N LEU A 138 -4.17 -12.34 2.68
CA LEU A 138 -4.82 -12.44 1.37
C LEU A 138 -4.35 -11.33 0.42
N ASN A 139 -4.16 -10.12 0.92
CA ASN A 139 -3.61 -9.01 0.14
C ASN A 139 -2.23 -9.33 -0.43
N ARG A 140 -1.31 -9.86 0.39
CA ARG A 140 0.04 -10.22 -0.04
C ARG A 140 0.05 -11.41 -1.00
N VAL A 141 -0.77 -12.41 -0.76
CA VAL A 141 -0.93 -13.55 -1.68
C VAL A 141 -1.47 -13.08 -3.03
N ALA A 142 -2.44 -12.15 -3.05
CA ALA A 142 -2.96 -11.53 -4.26
C ALA A 142 -1.94 -10.65 -4.98
N ALA A 143 -1.14 -9.87 -4.25
CA ALA A 143 -0.05 -9.07 -4.82
C ALA A 143 1.03 -9.90 -5.52
N ARG A 144 1.12 -11.19 -5.23
CA ARG A 144 2.00 -12.15 -5.90
C ARG A 144 1.30 -12.97 -6.98
N GLY A 145 -0.02 -12.81 -7.13
CA GLY A 145 -0.87 -13.58 -8.03
C GLY A 145 -0.90 -15.09 -7.75
N ASN A 146 -0.65 -15.49 -6.49
CA ASN A 146 -0.63 -16.91 -6.12
C ASN A 146 -2.04 -17.42 -5.85
N ILE A 147 -2.78 -17.73 -6.93
CA ILE A 147 -4.16 -18.24 -6.88
C ILE A 147 -4.28 -19.49 -6.00
N LYS A 148 -3.32 -20.43 -6.11
CA LYS A 148 -3.36 -21.69 -5.37
C LYS A 148 -3.33 -21.47 -3.86
N LEU A 149 -2.41 -20.63 -3.39
CA LEU A 149 -2.33 -20.30 -1.98
C LEU A 149 -3.54 -19.46 -1.53
N PHE A 150 -4.06 -18.60 -2.40
CA PHE A 150 -5.26 -17.82 -2.09
C PHE A 150 -6.46 -18.73 -1.82
N ASP A 151 -6.75 -19.65 -2.73
CA ASP A 151 -7.85 -20.61 -2.59
C ASP A 151 -7.65 -21.54 -1.40
N HIS A 152 -6.41 -21.95 -1.15
CA HIS A 152 -6.07 -22.74 0.02
C HIS A 152 -6.43 -22.01 1.31
N LEU A 153 -6.03 -20.73 1.47
CA LEU A 153 -6.37 -19.94 2.65
C LEU A 153 -7.87 -19.69 2.78
N VAL A 154 -8.58 -19.44 1.68
CA VAL A 154 -10.05 -19.35 1.69
C VAL A 154 -10.68 -20.68 2.13
N SER A 155 -10.16 -21.83 1.68
CA SER A 155 -10.62 -23.15 2.14
C SER A 155 -10.34 -23.41 3.63
N ARG A 156 -9.33 -22.73 4.18
CA ARG A 156 -9.00 -22.72 5.62
C ARG A 156 -9.83 -21.69 6.41
N GLY A 157 -10.76 -21.00 5.76
CA GLY A 157 -11.73 -20.10 6.39
C GLY A 157 -11.41 -18.61 6.27
N ALA A 158 -10.39 -18.20 5.51
CA ALA A 158 -10.15 -16.78 5.24
C ALA A 158 -11.31 -16.17 4.46
N ASP A 159 -11.80 -15.02 4.90
CA ASP A 159 -12.88 -14.29 4.21
C ASP A 159 -12.30 -13.33 3.15
N PRO A 160 -12.42 -13.63 1.84
CA PRO A 160 -11.87 -12.78 0.79
C PRO A 160 -12.57 -11.40 0.71
N HIS A 161 -13.81 -11.28 1.18
CA HIS A 161 -14.54 -10.00 1.18
C HIS A 161 -14.03 -9.02 2.25
N ARG A 162 -13.26 -9.51 3.22
CA ARG A 162 -12.56 -8.70 4.21
C ARG A 162 -11.13 -8.36 3.78
N SER A 163 -10.86 -8.31 2.48
CA SER A 163 -9.52 -8.03 1.96
C SER A 163 -9.54 -6.98 0.84
N PHE A 164 -8.37 -6.43 0.55
CA PHE A 164 -8.06 -5.66 -0.65
C PHE A 164 -7.38 -6.52 -1.73
N ALA A 165 -7.66 -7.83 -1.75
CA ALA A 165 -7.02 -8.76 -2.69
C ALA A 165 -7.15 -8.30 -4.15
N LEU A 166 -8.34 -7.80 -4.52
CA LEU A 166 -8.60 -7.33 -5.88
C LEU A 166 -7.76 -6.10 -6.25
N HIS A 167 -7.61 -5.13 -5.35
CA HIS A 167 -6.70 -3.99 -5.52
C HIS A 167 -5.25 -4.46 -5.59
N CYS A 168 -4.85 -5.32 -4.67
CA CYS A 168 -3.47 -5.78 -4.53
C CYS A 168 -2.98 -6.61 -5.71
N ALA A 169 -3.86 -7.31 -6.44
CA ALA A 169 -3.51 -8.07 -7.64
C ALA A 169 -2.78 -7.23 -8.70
N SER A 170 -3.02 -5.91 -8.74
CA SER A 170 -2.32 -4.96 -9.62
C SER A 170 -0.86 -4.72 -9.24
N LYS A 171 -0.42 -5.09 -8.03
CA LYS A 171 0.97 -4.95 -7.57
C LYS A 171 1.92 -5.99 -8.20
N CYS A 172 1.39 -7.12 -8.71
CA CYS A 172 2.21 -8.08 -9.44
C CYS A 172 2.68 -7.44 -10.77
N LYS A 173 3.97 -7.61 -11.08
CA LYS A 173 4.59 -7.02 -12.28
C LYS A 173 4.39 -7.88 -13.53
N ASP A 174 4.00 -9.14 -13.35
CA ASP A 174 3.71 -10.06 -14.45
C ASP A 174 2.26 -9.85 -14.91
N PRO A 175 2.03 -9.36 -16.15
CA PRO A 175 0.71 -9.05 -16.65
C PRO A 175 -0.25 -10.25 -16.69
N GLU A 176 0.25 -11.42 -17.08
CA GLU A 176 -0.59 -12.62 -17.22
C GLU A 176 -1.02 -13.12 -15.84
N VAL A 177 -0.09 -13.12 -14.88
CA VAL A 177 -0.35 -13.51 -13.50
C VAL A 177 -1.31 -12.54 -12.81
N SER A 178 -1.13 -11.22 -13.00
CA SER A 178 -2.06 -10.21 -12.47
C SER A 178 -3.48 -10.38 -13.04
N VAL A 179 -3.61 -10.52 -14.35
CA VAL A 179 -4.93 -10.67 -15.01
C VAL A 179 -5.60 -11.97 -14.59
N ALA A 180 -4.84 -13.07 -14.47
CA ALA A 180 -5.35 -14.33 -13.98
C ALA A 180 -5.87 -14.20 -12.54
N MET A 181 -5.12 -13.53 -11.65
CA MET A 181 -5.56 -13.31 -10.28
C MET A 181 -6.81 -12.43 -10.21
N VAL A 182 -6.86 -11.31 -10.93
CA VAL A 182 -8.05 -10.44 -10.99
C VAL A 182 -9.27 -11.20 -11.48
N SER A 183 -9.12 -11.94 -12.58
CA SER A 183 -10.20 -12.77 -13.12
C SER A 183 -10.70 -13.79 -12.13
N HIS A 184 -9.77 -14.48 -11.46
CA HIS A 184 -10.09 -15.50 -10.46
C HIS A 184 -10.86 -14.93 -9.28
N LEU A 185 -10.42 -13.78 -8.74
CA LEU A 185 -11.08 -13.09 -7.64
C LEU A 185 -12.52 -12.65 -7.98
N LEU A 186 -12.75 -12.17 -9.21
CA LEU A 186 -14.08 -11.78 -9.68
C LEU A 186 -14.97 -13.01 -9.97
N ASP A 187 -14.43 -14.03 -10.62
CA ASP A 187 -15.21 -15.18 -11.10
C ASP A 187 -15.52 -16.18 -10.00
N HIS A 188 -14.55 -16.49 -9.14
CA HIS A 188 -14.69 -17.54 -8.13
C HIS A 188 -15.04 -17.00 -6.76
N HIS A 189 -14.44 -15.87 -6.36
CA HIS A 189 -14.66 -15.25 -5.04
C HIS A 189 -15.71 -14.13 -5.06
N LYS A 190 -16.26 -13.79 -6.23
CA LYS A 190 -17.35 -12.81 -6.39
C LYS A 190 -17.06 -11.47 -5.72
N LEU A 191 -15.80 -11.04 -5.74
CA LEU A 191 -15.44 -9.72 -5.24
C LEU A 191 -16.08 -8.64 -6.11
N ASP A 192 -16.46 -7.53 -5.48
CA ASP A 192 -17.04 -6.40 -6.18
C ASP A 192 -15.97 -5.69 -7.03
N VAL A 193 -16.21 -5.58 -8.33
CA VAL A 193 -15.32 -4.90 -9.27
C VAL A 193 -15.20 -3.40 -8.98
N TYR A 194 -16.18 -2.83 -8.27
CA TYR A 194 -16.19 -1.43 -7.81
C TYR A 194 -15.77 -1.29 -6.35
N ALA A 195 -15.26 -2.35 -5.71
CA ALA A 195 -14.89 -2.32 -4.29
C ALA A 195 -14.00 -1.10 -3.99
N ASN A 196 -14.53 -0.15 -3.24
CA ASN A 196 -13.82 1.05 -2.82
C ASN A 196 -13.69 1.05 -1.29
N ASN A 197 -13.45 -0.12 -0.69
CA ASN A 197 -13.63 -0.38 0.75
C ASN A 197 -12.91 0.61 1.68
N GLU A 198 -13.48 1.79 1.88
CA GLU A 198 -13.00 2.85 2.78
C GLU A 198 -13.03 2.37 4.23
N ASP A 199 -13.97 1.48 4.55
CA ASP A 199 -14.09 0.86 5.87
C ASP A 199 -12.94 -0.08 6.23
N LEU A 200 -12.23 -0.60 5.22
CA LEU A 200 -11.00 -1.37 5.40
C LEU A 200 -9.75 -0.44 5.44
N ARG A 201 -9.91 0.86 5.17
CA ARG A 201 -8.81 1.82 5.11
C ARG A 201 -8.46 2.40 6.49
N ASN A 202 -7.17 2.45 6.79
CA ASN A 202 -6.58 3.31 7.82
C ASN A 202 -5.88 4.54 7.17
N PHE A 203 -5.47 5.51 8.01
CA PHE A 203 -4.82 6.77 7.62
C PHE A 203 -3.45 6.61 6.90
N PHE A 204 -2.91 5.39 6.85
CA PHE A 204 -1.57 5.05 6.36
C PHE A 204 -1.58 4.05 5.20
N HIS A 205 -2.75 3.77 4.59
CA HIS A 205 -2.70 3.19 3.26
C HIS A 205 -1.93 4.15 2.35
N ASP A 206 -1.12 3.59 1.44
CA ASP A 206 -0.59 4.40 0.35
C ASP A 206 -1.80 5.17 -0.24
N PRO A 207 -1.75 6.51 -0.42
CA PRO A 207 -2.79 7.27 -1.12
C PRO A 207 -3.41 6.56 -2.36
N PRO A 208 -2.66 5.83 -3.19
CA PRO A 208 -3.18 4.98 -4.29
C PRO A 208 -3.95 3.69 -3.92
N ASP A 209 -3.81 3.17 -2.70
CA ASP A 209 -4.66 2.10 -2.17
C ASP A 209 -6.03 2.67 -1.74
N SER A 210 -6.22 3.99 -1.88
CA SER A 210 -7.54 4.66 -1.96
C SER A 210 -8.08 4.67 -3.39
N GLY A 211 -9.30 4.17 -3.59
CA GLY A 211 -9.96 4.04 -4.88
C GLY A 211 -10.51 2.64 -5.19
N THR A 212 -10.97 2.46 -6.43
CA THR A 212 -11.45 1.17 -6.94
C THR A 212 -10.26 0.29 -7.37
N PRO A 213 -10.47 -1.00 -7.71
CA PRO A 213 -9.43 -1.81 -8.33
C PRO A 213 -8.86 -1.18 -9.61
N LEU A 214 -9.67 -0.44 -10.37
CA LEU A 214 -9.23 0.28 -11.57
C LEU A 214 -8.30 1.45 -11.22
N THR A 215 -8.64 2.26 -10.20
CA THR A 215 -7.72 3.30 -9.68
C THR A 215 -6.37 2.70 -9.30
N ASN A 216 -6.36 1.57 -8.58
CA ASN A 216 -5.11 0.92 -8.18
C ASN A 216 -4.32 0.38 -9.38
N ALA A 217 -5.01 -0.17 -10.40
CA ALA A 217 -4.35 -0.62 -11.64
C ALA A 217 -3.69 0.52 -12.42
N ILE A 218 -4.36 1.68 -12.51
CA ILE A 218 -3.82 2.91 -13.10
C ILE A 218 -2.58 3.35 -12.34
N TYR A 219 -2.67 3.45 -11.00
CA TYR A 219 -1.54 3.86 -10.17
C TYR A 219 -0.34 2.93 -10.27
N ARG A 220 -0.58 1.61 -10.17
CA ARG A 220 0.48 0.60 -10.25
C ARG A 220 1.00 0.44 -11.69
N ARG A 221 0.48 1.24 -12.64
CA ARG A 221 0.88 1.29 -14.05
C ARG A 221 0.69 -0.07 -14.74
N ASN A 222 -0.33 -0.81 -14.31
CA ASN A 222 -0.61 -2.16 -14.78
C ASN A 222 -1.68 -2.15 -15.88
N LEU A 223 -1.23 -1.86 -17.10
CA LEU A 223 -2.12 -1.70 -18.26
C LEU A 223 -2.94 -2.96 -18.56
N ALA A 224 -2.41 -4.15 -18.26
CA ALA A 224 -3.12 -5.40 -18.51
C ALA A 224 -4.32 -5.54 -17.57
N VAL A 225 -4.17 -5.18 -16.30
CA VAL A 225 -5.30 -5.14 -15.36
C VAL A 225 -6.30 -4.04 -15.72
N VAL A 226 -5.84 -2.86 -16.17
CA VAL A 226 -6.74 -1.80 -16.69
C VAL A 226 -7.63 -2.35 -17.80
N LYS A 227 -7.02 -3.01 -18.80
CA LYS A 227 -7.77 -3.63 -19.92
C LYS A 227 -8.74 -4.71 -19.44
N GLU A 228 -8.30 -5.55 -18.51
CA GLU A 228 -9.16 -6.62 -17.99
C GLU A 228 -10.36 -6.07 -17.22
N LEU A 229 -10.17 -5.09 -16.34
CA LEU A 229 -11.28 -4.47 -15.58
C LEU A 229 -12.27 -3.76 -16.51
N ILE A 230 -11.79 -3.04 -17.53
CA ILE A 230 -12.66 -2.46 -18.56
C ILE A 230 -13.42 -3.54 -19.34
N ARG A 231 -12.75 -4.63 -19.73
CA ARG A 231 -13.40 -5.79 -20.38
C ARG A 231 -14.48 -6.43 -19.50
N ARG A 232 -14.35 -6.32 -18.18
CA ARG A 232 -15.34 -6.78 -17.19
C ARG A 232 -16.52 -5.83 -17.03
N GLY A 233 -16.57 -4.73 -17.77
CA GLY A 233 -17.68 -3.79 -17.77
C GLY A 233 -17.61 -2.73 -16.67
N VAL A 234 -16.41 -2.43 -16.18
CA VAL A 234 -16.20 -1.25 -15.33
C VAL A 234 -16.54 0.00 -16.14
N ASP A 235 -17.47 0.81 -15.63
CA ASP A 235 -17.79 2.12 -16.20
C ASP A 235 -16.55 3.02 -16.09
N PRO A 236 -15.95 3.45 -17.21
CA PRO A 236 -14.76 4.30 -17.19
C PRO A 236 -15.03 5.71 -16.63
N ASN A 237 -16.30 6.12 -16.54
CA ASN A 237 -16.72 7.39 -15.93
C ASN A 237 -17.02 7.27 -14.43
N HIS A 238 -16.89 6.07 -13.85
CA HIS A 238 -17.01 5.91 -12.42
C HIS A 238 -15.85 6.65 -11.73
N ARG A 239 -16.15 7.70 -10.97
CA ARG A 239 -15.17 8.58 -10.29
C ARG A 239 -14.31 9.38 -11.30
N TYR A 240 -12.99 9.36 -11.14
CA TYR A 240 -12.05 10.24 -11.81
C TYR A 240 -11.00 9.47 -12.61
N HIS A 241 -11.30 8.27 -13.12
CA HIS A 241 -10.30 7.38 -13.74
C HIS A 241 -9.51 8.02 -14.89
N ALA A 242 -10.18 8.78 -15.76
CA ALA A 242 -9.48 9.53 -16.82
C ALA A 242 -8.55 10.59 -16.24
N SER A 243 -9.01 11.35 -15.24
CA SER A 243 -8.18 12.34 -14.53
C SER A 243 -7.00 11.69 -13.79
N GLU A 244 -7.19 10.53 -13.16
CA GLU A 244 -6.14 9.73 -12.51
C GLU A 244 -5.10 9.25 -13.54
N ALA A 245 -5.53 8.83 -14.73
CA ALA A 245 -4.64 8.45 -15.82
C ALA A 245 -3.85 9.65 -16.39
N ILE A 246 -4.43 10.85 -16.37
CA ILE A 246 -3.78 12.10 -16.82
C ILE A 246 -2.78 12.63 -15.78
N GLY A 247 -3.06 12.37 -14.51
CA GLY A 247 -2.26 12.84 -13.39
C GLY A 247 -2.91 14.02 -12.68
N TYR A 248 -3.83 13.72 -11.77
CA TYR A 248 -4.63 14.67 -11.01
C TYR A 248 -4.69 14.27 -9.53
N HIS A 249 -4.78 15.25 -8.62
CA HIS A 249 -4.71 15.07 -7.16
C HIS A 249 -3.47 14.30 -6.67
N ASN A 250 -3.65 13.05 -6.22
CA ASN A 250 -2.63 12.22 -5.57
C ASN A 250 -1.72 11.49 -6.59
N PHE A 251 -1.86 11.79 -7.88
CA PHE A 251 -1.22 11.09 -8.99
C PHE A 251 -0.40 12.05 -9.85
N GLU A 252 0.65 12.67 -9.30
CA GLU A 252 1.37 13.76 -10.00
C GLU A 252 1.87 13.41 -11.41
N GLU A 253 2.28 12.16 -11.67
CA GLU A 253 2.74 11.72 -13.00
C GLU A 253 1.64 11.06 -13.87
N GLY A 254 0.51 10.66 -13.26
CA GLY A 254 -0.53 9.87 -13.92
C GLY A 254 -0.05 8.54 -14.53
N PHE A 255 -0.89 7.95 -15.39
CA PHE A 255 -0.53 6.82 -16.23
C PHE A 255 -1.19 6.95 -17.61
N LEU A 256 -0.66 7.89 -18.41
CA LEU A 256 -1.22 8.27 -19.70
C LEU A 256 -1.56 7.11 -20.66
N PRO A 257 -0.80 5.99 -20.71
CA PRO A 257 -1.18 4.83 -21.52
C PRO A 257 -2.57 4.24 -21.21
N ALA A 258 -3.12 4.46 -20.00
CA ALA A 258 -4.47 4.05 -19.66
C ALA A 258 -5.55 4.94 -20.29
N LEU A 259 -5.25 6.22 -20.57
CA LEU A 259 -6.23 7.19 -21.07
C LEU A 259 -6.89 6.75 -22.39
N PRO A 260 -6.16 6.34 -23.45
CA PRO A 260 -6.80 5.85 -24.67
C PRO A 260 -7.74 4.66 -24.42
N ILE A 261 -7.38 3.74 -23.54
CA ILE A 261 -8.21 2.57 -23.22
C ILE A 261 -9.51 3.00 -22.53
N LEU A 262 -9.43 3.98 -21.62
CA LEU A 262 -10.60 4.53 -20.95
C LEU A 262 -11.52 5.26 -21.95
N LEU A 263 -10.96 6.07 -22.85
CA LEU A 263 -11.72 6.79 -23.88
C LEU A 263 -12.36 5.83 -24.90
N GLU A 264 -11.62 4.79 -25.35
CA GLU A 264 -12.16 3.71 -26.19
C GLU A 264 -13.32 2.97 -25.52
N ALA A 265 -13.29 2.88 -24.19
CA ALA A 265 -14.35 2.27 -23.38
C ALA A 265 -15.54 3.22 -23.11
N GLY A 266 -15.47 4.47 -23.55
CA GLY A 266 -16.54 5.47 -23.38
C GLY A 266 -16.35 6.45 -22.22
N ALA A 267 -15.12 6.66 -21.74
CA ALA A 267 -14.83 7.81 -20.88
C ALA A 267 -15.18 9.13 -21.58
N ASP A 268 -15.72 10.09 -20.83
CA ASP A 268 -16.05 11.42 -21.34
C ASP A 268 -14.77 12.18 -21.72
N ALA A 269 -14.60 12.38 -23.03
CA ALA A 269 -13.44 13.06 -23.59
C ALA A 269 -13.39 14.55 -23.21
N ASP A 270 -14.53 15.21 -22.98
CA ASP A 270 -14.59 16.61 -22.58
C ASP A 270 -14.14 16.78 -21.12
N GLU A 271 -14.59 15.89 -20.23
CA GLU A 271 -14.13 15.88 -18.83
C GLU A 271 -12.64 15.50 -18.71
N ALA A 272 -12.18 14.56 -19.54
CA ALA A 272 -10.76 14.23 -19.65
C ALA A 272 -9.96 15.44 -20.18
N LEU A 273 -10.47 16.17 -21.17
CA LEU A 273 -9.83 17.39 -21.70
C LEU A 273 -9.74 18.48 -20.62
N LYS A 274 -10.81 18.72 -19.85
CA LYS A 274 -10.77 19.67 -18.71
C LYS A 274 -9.70 19.28 -17.69
N SER A 275 -9.55 17.99 -17.40
CA SER A 275 -8.50 17.48 -16.50
C SER A 275 -7.10 17.72 -17.08
N ALA A 276 -6.90 17.47 -18.38
CA ALA A 276 -5.63 17.74 -19.07
C ALA A 276 -5.29 19.24 -19.13
N ILE A 277 -6.29 20.11 -19.29
CA ILE A 277 -6.11 21.57 -19.23
C ILE A 277 -5.69 21.97 -17.82
N PHE A 278 -6.40 21.48 -16.80
CA PHE A 278 -6.11 21.79 -15.40
C PHE A 278 -4.67 21.41 -15.02
N SER A 279 -4.20 20.22 -15.42
CA SER A 279 -2.83 19.76 -15.15
C SER A 279 -1.79 20.27 -16.17
N SER A 280 -2.20 21.12 -17.12
CA SER A 280 -1.34 21.60 -18.23
C SER A 280 -0.65 20.47 -19.02
N HIS A 281 -1.32 19.32 -19.14
CA HIS A 281 -0.79 18.11 -19.74
C HIS A 281 -1.11 18.05 -21.25
N LEU A 282 -0.27 18.72 -22.06
CA LEU A 282 -0.47 18.87 -23.51
C LEU A 282 -0.74 17.56 -24.26
N GLU A 283 -0.02 16.49 -23.94
CA GLU A 283 -0.18 15.22 -24.64
C GLU A 283 -1.53 14.55 -24.33
N ALA A 284 -2.02 14.65 -23.09
CA ALA A 284 -3.36 14.18 -22.74
C ALA A 284 -4.43 14.98 -23.47
N ALA A 285 -4.28 16.31 -23.57
CA ALA A 285 -5.21 17.16 -24.30
C ALA A 285 -5.30 16.79 -25.78
N LYS A 286 -4.16 16.52 -26.44
CA LYS A 286 -4.15 16.01 -27.83
C LYS A 286 -4.94 14.70 -27.95
N ILE A 287 -4.69 13.74 -27.06
CA ILE A 287 -5.43 12.47 -27.04
C ILE A 287 -6.93 12.73 -26.88
N CYS A 288 -7.36 13.58 -25.95
CA CYS A 288 -8.78 13.87 -25.75
C CYS A 288 -9.42 14.48 -27.01
N LEU A 289 -8.72 15.41 -27.67
CA LEU A 289 -9.16 16.03 -28.93
C LEU A 289 -9.24 15.02 -30.09
N ASP A 290 -8.27 14.10 -30.19
CA ASP A 290 -8.29 13.01 -31.18
C ASP A 290 -9.47 12.06 -30.95
N PHE A 291 -9.93 11.94 -29.70
CA PHE A 291 -11.13 11.19 -29.30
C PHE A 291 -12.43 12.01 -29.34
N GLY A 292 -12.38 13.22 -29.89
CA GLY A 292 -13.58 14.01 -30.20
C GLY A 292 -14.03 14.98 -29.11
N ALA A 293 -13.20 15.27 -28.11
CA ALA A 293 -13.47 16.35 -27.16
C ALA A 293 -13.65 17.70 -27.90
N ASP A 294 -14.55 18.54 -27.43
CA ASP A 294 -14.84 19.84 -28.01
C ASP A 294 -13.73 20.86 -27.68
N PRO A 295 -12.95 21.31 -28.69
CA PRO A 295 -11.91 22.30 -28.47
C PRO A 295 -12.45 23.67 -28.05
N GLU A 296 -13.70 24.04 -28.40
CA GLU A 296 -14.28 25.33 -27.99
C GLU A 296 -14.64 25.32 -26.50
N SER A 297 -15.32 24.27 -26.02
CA SER A 297 -15.55 24.06 -24.59
C SER A 297 -14.23 24.03 -23.80
N GLY A 298 -13.22 23.32 -24.32
CA GLY A 298 -11.89 23.29 -23.74
C GLY A 298 -11.24 24.69 -23.68
N LEU A 299 -11.34 25.49 -24.75
CA LEU A 299 -10.80 26.85 -24.78
C LEU A 299 -11.47 27.76 -23.76
N GLN A 300 -12.80 27.70 -23.64
CA GLN A 300 -13.54 28.46 -22.64
C GLN A 300 -13.09 28.08 -21.22
N TYR A 301 -12.95 26.79 -20.94
CA TYR A 301 -12.47 26.32 -19.64
C TYR A 301 -11.04 26.78 -19.34
N ALA A 302 -10.13 26.69 -20.33
CA ALA A 302 -8.74 27.16 -20.19
C ALA A 302 -8.67 28.66 -19.88
N GLN A 303 -9.46 29.49 -20.56
CA GLN A 303 -9.52 30.93 -20.32
C GLN A 303 -10.00 31.25 -18.90
N THR A 304 -11.07 30.58 -18.45
CA THR A 304 -11.55 30.74 -17.07
C THR A 304 -10.49 30.36 -16.05
N LYS A 305 -9.82 29.21 -16.23
CA LYS A 305 -8.78 28.77 -15.31
C LYS A 305 -7.54 29.66 -15.30
N HIS A 306 -7.13 30.15 -16.46
CA HIS A 306 -6.01 31.10 -16.54
C HIS A 306 -6.34 32.40 -15.81
N ALA A 307 -7.56 32.93 -15.95
CA ALA A 307 -7.97 34.13 -15.24
C ALA A 307 -7.99 33.93 -13.71
N GLU A 308 -8.51 32.79 -13.24
CA GLU A 308 -8.50 32.42 -11.80
C GLU A 308 -7.07 32.30 -11.25
N ASP A 309 -6.17 31.67 -12.02
CA ASP A 309 -4.79 31.48 -11.59
C ASP A 309 -3.98 32.80 -11.64
N GLU A 310 -4.21 33.67 -12.62
CA GLU A 310 -3.61 35.02 -12.67
C GLU A 310 -4.11 35.93 -11.53
N GLU A 311 -5.36 35.75 -11.10
CA GLU A 311 -5.88 36.45 -9.93
C GLU A 311 -5.24 35.96 -8.63
N ARG A 312 -5.13 34.63 -8.46
CA ARG A 312 -4.43 34.04 -7.31
C ARG A 312 -2.95 34.45 -7.27
N GLU A 313 -2.26 34.40 -8.41
CA GLU A 313 -0.86 34.82 -8.52
C GLU A 313 -0.69 36.29 -8.11
N ARG A 314 -1.60 37.19 -8.52
CA ARG A 314 -1.57 38.60 -8.10
C ARG A 314 -1.79 38.77 -6.59
N GLU A 315 -2.75 38.05 -6.02
CA GLU A 315 -3.03 38.10 -4.58
C GLU A 315 -1.84 37.58 -3.76
N ASP A 316 -1.20 36.50 -4.21
CA ASP A 316 0.00 35.93 -3.59
C ASP A 316 1.18 36.91 -3.69
N ASP A 317 1.39 37.56 -4.84
CA ASP A 317 2.44 38.56 -5.05
C ASP A 317 2.24 39.80 -4.14
N GLU A 318 1.01 40.32 -4.05
CA GLU A 318 0.65 41.41 -3.15
C GLU A 318 0.86 41.04 -1.67
N PHE A 319 0.54 39.79 -1.30
CA PHE A 319 0.75 39.28 0.05
C PHE A 319 2.25 39.15 0.38
N HIS A 320 3.05 38.59 -0.53
CA HIS A 320 4.50 38.47 -0.36
C HIS A 320 5.18 39.85 -0.27
N GLU A 321 4.79 40.81 -1.11
CA GLU A 321 5.28 42.20 -1.04
C GLU A 321 4.94 42.84 0.31
N SER A 322 3.73 42.62 0.83
CA SER A 322 3.30 43.13 2.14
C SER A 322 4.13 42.61 3.32
N LEU A 323 4.70 41.41 3.17
CA LEU A 323 5.58 40.77 4.14
C LEU A 323 7.07 41.05 3.90
N GLY A 324 7.42 41.78 2.83
CA GLY A 324 8.80 42.05 2.45
C GLY A 324 9.56 40.83 1.93
N TYR A 325 8.85 39.80 1.48
CA TYR A 325 9.44 38.65 0.81
C TYR A 325 9.60 38.95 -0.68
N SER A 326 10.80 38.72 -1.23
CA SER A 326 11.01 38.64 -2.67
C SER A 326 10.95 37.18 -3.11
N GLU A 327 10.31 36.91 -4.25
CA GLU A 327 10.36 35.59 -4.87
C GLU A 327 11.81 35.19 -5.20
N ASN A 328 12.11 33.90 -5.17
CA ASN A 328 13.41 33.38 -5.56
C ASN A 328 13.42 32.99 -7.05
N GLU A 329 14.60 32.91 -7.66
CA GLU A 329 14.77 32.59 -9.08
C GLU A 329 14.10 31.25 -9.46
N ASP A 330 14.09 30.28 -8.55
CA ASP A 330 13.47 28.97 -8.77
C ASP A 330 11.94 29.07 -8.95
N ALA A 331 11.26 29.87 -8.12
CA ALA A 331 9.82 30.07 -8.23
C ALA A 331 9.45 30.89 -9.49
N GLU A 332 10.25 31.90 -9.84
CA GLU A 332 10.05 32.66 -11.08
C GLU A 332 10.17 31.75 -12.32
N GLU A 333 11.16 30.85 -12.33
CA GLU A 333 11.34 29.87 -13.40
C GLU A 333 10.16 28.89 -13.49
N GLU A 334 9.68 28.36 -12.36
CA GLU A 334 8.51 27.50 -12.31
C GLU A 334 7.26 28.20 -12.85
N ARG A 335 7.00 29.44 -12.45
CA ARG A 335 5.89 30.25 -12.99
C ARG A 335 6.04 30.48 -14.49
N ARG A 336 7.26 30.72 -14.99
CA ARG A 336 7.52 30.88 -16.43
C ARG A 336 7.17 29.60 -17.19
N ILE A 337 7.61 28.45 -16.70
CA ILE A 337 7.32 27.14 -17.30
C ILE A 337 5.80 26.88 -17.34
N VAL A 338 5.09 27.19 -16.25
CA VAL A 338 3.62 27.05 -16.19
C VAL A 338 2.94 27.93 -17.24
N ARG A 339 3.32 29.21 -17.33
CA ARG A 339 2.77 30.14 -18.34
C ARG A 339 3.05 29.68 -19.77
N GLU A 340 4.24 29.16 -20.05
CA GLU A 340 4.60 28.60 -21.35
C GLU A 340 3.71 27.39 -21.72
N LYS A 341 3.50 26.46 -20.77
CA LYS A 341 2.61 25.30 -20.97
C LYS A 341 1.16 25.72 -21.19
N ARG A 342 0.65 26.67 -20.40
CA ARG A 342 -0.68 27.28 -20.56
C ARG A 342 -0.85 27.91 -21.94
N GLY A 343 0.13 28.68 -22.41
CA GLY A 343 0.11 29.29 -23.74
C GLY A 343 0.14 28.25 -24.87
N ALA A 344 0.91 27.17 -24.70
CA ALA A 344 0.91 26.05 -25.64
C ALA A 344 -0.45 25.31 -25.67
N MET A 345 -1.11 25.17 -24.52
CA MET A 345 -2.45 24.56 -24.41
C MET A 345 -3.49 25.36 -25.18
N VAL A 346 -3.50 26.69 -25.03
CA VAL A 346 -4.41 27.57 -25.77
C VAL A 346 -4.19 27.45 -27.28
N LYS A 347 -2.93 27.49 -27.73
CA LYS A 347 -2.60 27.32 -29.17
C LYS A 347 -3.07 25.96 -29.70
N LEU A 348 -2.93 24.89 -28.93
CA LEU A 348 -3.41 23.56 -29.31
C LEU A 348 -4.94 23.56 -29.50
N LEU A 349 -5.68 24.15 -28.58
CA LEU A 349 -7.14 24.24 -28.63
C LEU A 349 -7.61 25.10 -29.82
N GLU A 350 -7.00 26.26 -30.04
CA GLU A 350 -7.32 27.15 -31.18
C GLU A 350 -7.08 26.49 -32.54
N ASN A 351 -5.98 25.76 -32.68
CA ASN A 351 -5.65 25.00 -33.89
C ASN A 351 -6.69 23.90 -34.13
N SER A 352 -7.08 23.18 -33.07
CA SER A 352 -8.05 22.08 -33.15
C SER A 352 -9.45 22.57 -33.48
N ARG A 353 -9.86 23.72 -32.91
CA ARG A 353 -11.11 24.42 -33.27
C ARG A 353 -11.14 24.86 -34.74
N SER A 354 -10.03 25.38 -35.25
CA SER A 354 -9.94 25.80 -36.65
C SER A 354 -10.04 24.61 -37.60
N ALA A 355 -9.54 23.44 -37.18
CA ALA A 355 -9.66 22.21 -37.94
C ALA A 355 -11.09 21.60 -37.91
N SER A 356 -11.83 21.77 -36.81
CA SER A 356 -13.21 21.26 -36.70
C SER A 356 -14.23 22.11 -37.47
N THR A 357 -14.01 23.41 -37.60
CA THR A 357 -14.88 24.36 -38.32
C THR A 357 -14.69 24.38 -39.84
N GLY A 358 -13.62 23.76 -40.35
CA GLY A 358 -13.29 23.66 -41.78
C GLY A 358 -13.77 22.39 -42.48
N LYS A 359 -14.43 21.47 -41.76
CA LYS A 359 -15.13 20.29 -42.30
C LYS A 359 -16.63 20.55 -42.34
#